data_AF-A0A7K3NHZ2-F1
#
_entry.id   AF-A0A7K3NHZ2-F1
#
_cell.length_a   1.000
_cell.length_b   1.000
_cell.length_c   1.000
_cell.angle_alpha   90.00
_cell.angle_beta   90.00
_cell.angle_gamma   90.00
#
_symmetry.space_group_name_H-M   'P 1'
#
loop_
_entity.id
_entity.type
_entity.pdbx_description
1 polymer ?
#
loop_
_entity_poly.entity_id
_entity_poly.type
_entity_poly.pdbx_seq_one_letter_code
_entity_poly.pdbx_strand_id
1 'polypeptide(L)'
;MKIGIICEGAETDKPVIELILKHKFPSTTFEIIARDKRAIFSTCYEDIADLLRSGIQHIAVVWDLLPVGHQMPAASQWSEKPSRKEQRHAFLRNLDTDQNPHGEIRTAARAMLVNYGFEETPAVAATMINIKLICVCYTLDGWLLSDSQVIRRVGSSPIREMECASLEAPDRCINPAGLLTKVFRSAPNKRFKFYNKHQHNIEIIRSYIDQGKLDKLCASLSYQRMISTIQGWGAL
;
A
#
# COMPACT_ATOMS: atom_id res chain seq x y z
N MET A 1 -5.13 -19.20 -8.22
CA MET A 1 -6.01 -18.37 -7.37
C MET A 1 -6.13 -16.97 -7.96
N LYS A 2 -7.29 -16.32 -7.83
CA LYS A 2 -7.47 -14.89 -8.19
C LYS A 2 -7.59 -14.05 -6.91
N ILE A 3 -6.83 -12.96 -6.83
CA ILE A 3 -6.88 -12.01 -5.70
C ILE A 3 -7.18 -10.62 -6.23
N GLY A 4 -8.07 -9.90 -5.56
CA GLY A 4 -8.36 -8.50 -5.82
C GLY A 4 -7.49 -7.60 -4.94
N ILE A 5 -6.94 -6.54 -5.52
CA ILE A 5 -6.23 -5.50 -4.79
C ILE A 5 -6.87 -4.17 -5.14
N ILE A 6 -7.31 -3.43 -4.13
CA ILE A 6 -7.75 -2.04 -4.29
C ILE A 6 -6.67 -1.16 -3.68
N CYS A 7 -6.08 -0.26 -4.44
CA CYS A 7 -5.03 0.62 -3.93
C CYS A 7 -5.19 2.07 -4.35
N GLU A 8 -4.44 2.96 -3.69
CA GLU A 8 -4.30 4.34 -4.14
C GLU A 8 -3.42 4.42 -5.39
N GLY A 9 -3.51 5.50 -6.17
CA GLY A 9 -2.49 5.90 -7.13
C GLY A 9 -2.37 5.00 -8.35
N ALA A 10 -3.20 5.26 -9.38
CA ALA A 10 -3.22 4.51 -10.64
C ALA A 10 -1.88 4.51 -11.38
N GLU A 11 -1.19 5.65 -11.36
CA GLU A 11 0.10 5.79 -12.01
C GLU A 11 1.25 5.53 -11.04
N THR A 12 1.08 5.72 -9.73
CA THR A 12 2.21 5.63 -8.79
C THR A 12 2.32 4.27 -8.11
N ASP A 13 1.30 3.88 -7.35
CA ASP A 13 1.39 2.78 -6.39
C ASP A 13 0.94 1.47 -7.03
N LYS A 14 -0.07 1.50 -7.91
CA LYS A 14 -0.53 0.32 -8.66
C LYS A 14 0.58 -0.37 -9.45
N PRO A 15 1.38 0.31 -10.31
CA PRO A 15 2.43 -0.36 -11.09
C PRO A 15 3.53 -0.97 -10.21
N VAL A 16 3.79 -0.35 -9.05
CA VAL A 16 4.75 -0.87 -8.07
C VAL A 16 4.22 -2.14 -7.43
N ILE A 17 2.98 -2.11 -6.92
CA ILE A 17 2.33 -3.28 -6.31
C ILE A 17 2.25 -4.41 -7.35
N GLU A 18 1.87 -4.11 -8.59
CA GLU A 18 1.80 -5.09 -9.67
C GLU A 18 3.15 -5.79 -9.91
N LEU A 19 4.25 -5.03 -10.00
CA LEU A 19 5.59 -5.61 -10.18
C LEU A 19 6.00 -6.50 -9.01
N ILE A 20 5.75 -6.06 -7.77
CA ILE A 20 6.03 -6.83 -6.56
C ILE A 20 5.26 -8.16 -6.58
N LEU A 21 3.93 -8.08 -6.80
CA LEU A 21 3.04 -9.23 -6.71
C LEU A 21 3.31 -10.24 -7.84
N LYS A 22 3.50 -9.77 -9.07
CA LYS A 22 3.84 -10.62 -10.21
C LYS A 22 5.15 -11.39 -9.99
N HIS A 23 6.14 -10.76 -9.36
CA HIS A 23 7.41 -11.41 -9.07
C HIS A 23 7.31 -12.38 -7.88
N LYS A 24 6.62 -12.01 -6.80
CA LYS A 24 6.50 -12.85 -5.59
C LYS A 24 5.51 -14.00 -5.75
N PHE A 25 4.49 -13.84 -6.59
CA PHE A 25 3.40 -14.80 -6.73
C PHE A 25 3.10 -15.07 -8.22
N PRO A 26 4.05 -15.64 -8.97
CA PRO A 26 3.91 -15.81 -10.43
C PRO A 26 2.73 -16.71 -10.83
N SER A 27 2.26 -17.59 -9.93
CA SER A 27 1.13 -18.49 -10.15
C SER A 27 -0.23 -17.91 -9.72
N THR A 28 -0.26 -16.66 -9.25
CA THR A 28 -1.48 -15.99 -8.78
C THR A 28 -1.87 -14.88 -9.75
N THR A 29 -3.16 -14.80 -10.09
CA THR A 29 -3.71 -13.72 -10.92
C THR A 29 -4.22 -12.60 -10.03
N PHE A 30 -3.86 -11.35 -10.35
CA PHE A 30 -4.25 -10.17 -9.55
C PHE A 30 -5.16 -9.21 -10.33
N GLU A 31 -6.36 -9.01 -9.77
CA GLU A 31 -7.32 -7.93 -9.98
C GLU A 31 -6.91 -6.58 -9.36
N ILE A 32 -6.05 -5.74 -9.96
CA ILE A 32 -5.63 -4.47 -9.31
C ILE A 32 -6.43 -3.25 -9.78
N ILE A 33 -7.32 -2.76 -8.91
CA ILE A 33 -8.09 -1.52 -9.08
C ILE A 33 -7.38 -0.39 -8.35
N ALA A 34 -7.12 0.71 -9.05
CA ALA A 34 -6.51 1.89 -8.45
C ALA A 34 -7.51 3.04 -8.40
N ARG A 35 -7.57 3.72 -7.26
CA ARG A 35 -8.45 4.86 -7.00
C ARG A 35 -7.68 6.02 -6.40
N ASP A 36 -8.27 7.21 -6.41
CA ASP A 36 -7.84 8.23 -5.47
C ASP A 36 -8.29 7.86 -4.06
N LYS A 37 -7.64 8.45 -3.07
CA LYS A 37 -7.93 8.17 -1.66
C LYS A 37 -9.38 8.46 -1.27
N ARG A 38 -9.99 9.53 -1.80
CA ARG A 38 -11.38 9.87 -1.46
C ARG A 38 -12.32 8.75 -1.90
N ALA A 39 -12.15 8.26 -3.12
CA ALA A 39 -12.93 7.14 -3.66
C ALA A 39 -12.76 5.85 -2.85
N ILE A 40 -11.56 5.55 -2.34
CA ILE A 40 -11.35 4.40 -1.44
C ILE A 40 -12.26 4.50 -0.19
N PHE A 41 -12.44 5.69 0.38
CA PHE A 41 -13.26 5.83 1.58
C PHE A 41 -14.75 6.01 1.30
N SER A 42 -15.14 6.49 0.12
CA SER A 42 -16.56 6.77 -0.19
C SER A 42 -17.28 5.68 -0.96
N THR A 43 -16.60 5.02 -1.91
CA THR A 43 -17.24 4.16 -2.92
C THR A 43 -16.51 2.84 -3.15
N CYS A 44 -15.53 2.49 -2.31
CA CYS A 44 -14.79 1.22 -2.43
C CYS A 44 -15.67 -0.04 -2.35
N TYR A 45 -16.88 0.04 -1.79
CA TYR A 45 -17.80 -1.10 -1.80
C TYR A 45 -18.24 -1.48 -3.22
N GLU A 46 -18.29 -0.53 -4.16
CA GLU A 46 -18.60 -0.81 -5.57
C GLU A 46 -17.47 -1.61 -6.22
N ASP A 47 -16.21 -1.20 -5.99
CA ASP A 47 -15.03 -1.91 -6.47
C ASP A 47 -14.93 -3.32 -5.87
N ILE A 48 -15.23 -3.47 -4.58
CA ILE A 48 -15.31 -4.79 -3.93
C ILE A 48 -16.41 -5.63 -4.59
N ALA A 49 -17.59 -5.07 -4.83
CA ALA A 49 -18.69 -5.78 -5.48
C ALA A 49 -18.34 -6.21 -6.91
N ASP A 50 -17.63 -5.37 -7.66
CA ASP A 50 -17.15 -5.70 -9.01
C ASP A 50 -16.19 -6.90 -8.98
N LEU A 51 -15.23 -6.90 -8.06
CA LEU A 51 -14.31 -8.01 -7.85
C LEU A 51 -15.07 -9.31 -7.47
N LEU A 52 -16.06 -9.21 -6.58
CA LEU A 52 -16.90 -10.33 -6.18
C LEU A 52 -17.69 -10.91 -7.36
N ARG A 53 -18.29 -10.05 -8.20
CA ARG A 53 -18.98 -10.46 -9.44
C ARG A 53 -18.05 -11.15 -10.44
N SER A 54 -16.77 -10.77 -10.46
CA SER A 54 -15.71 -11.42 -11.24
C SER A 54 -15.21 -12.75 -10.62
N GLY A 55 -15.81 -13.20 -9.51
CA GLY A 55 -15.48 -14.45 -8.82
C GLY A 55 -14.27 -14.36 -7.89
N ILE A 56 -13.85 -13.15 -7.49
CA ILE A 56 -12.71 -12.94 -6.60
C ILE A 56 -13.18 -12.84 -5.15
N GLN A 57 -12.86 -13.83 -4.33
CA GLN A 57 -13.28 -13.88 -2.90
C GLN A 57 -12.25 -13.27 -1.93
N HIS A 58 -10.99 -13.15 -2.35
CA HIS A 58 -9.90 -12.62 -1.54
C HIS A 58 -9.54 -11.22 -2.01
N ILE A 59 -9.78 -10.21 -1.18
CA ILE A 59 -9.63 -8.80 -1.55
C ILE A 59 -8.78 -8.08 -0.50
N ALA A 60 -7.65 -7.50 -0.92
CA ALA A 60 -6.85 -6.63 -0.06
C ALA A 60 -7.06 -5.16 -0.45
N VAL A 61 -7.40 -4.33 0.51
CA VAL A 61 -7.46 -2.87 0.34
C VAL A 61 -6.16 -2.28 0.93
N VAL A 62 -5.33 -1.69 0.06
CA VAL A 62 -4.00 -1.18 0.38
C VAL A 62 -4.01 0.34 0.22
N TRP A 63 -3.85 1.09 1.30
CA TRP A 63 -3.79 2.55 1.22
C TRP A 63 -2.82 3.12 2.24
N ASP A 64 -2.32 4.31 1.96
CA ASP A 64 -1.50 5.04 2.91
C ASP A 64 -2.37 5.82 3.92
N LEU A 65 -1.79 6.20 5.05
CA LEU A 65 -2.57 6.92 6.06
C LEU A 65 -2.89 8.34 5.58
N LEU A 66 -4.11 8.82 5.86
CA LEU A 66 -4.37 10.26 5.81
C LEU A 66 -3.45 10.99 6.80
N PRO A 67 -2.78 12.07 6.39
CA PRO A 67 -2.31 13.08 7.33
C PRO A 67 -3.49 13.76 8.04
N VAL A 68 -3.15 14.57 9.04
CA VAL A 68 -4.09 15.34 9.87
C VAL A 68 -4.74 16.33 8.94
N GLY A 69 -6.06 16.51 9.04
CA GLY A 69 -6.67 17.81 8.73
C GLY A 69 -6.27 18.38 7.36
N HIS A 70 -6.17 17.55 6.31
CA HIS A 70 -6.10 18.03 4.93
C HIS A 70 -7.52 18.01 4.35
N GLN A 71 -8.06 19.08 3.78
CA GLN A 71 -7.46 19.99 2.79
C GLN A 71 -6.20 20.78 3.22
N MET A 72 -5.11 20.62 2.46
CA MET A 72 -3.87 21.43 2.53
C MET A 72 -4.00 22.73 1.74
N PRO A 73 -3.20 23.80 2.01
CA PRO A 73 -1.82 23.85 2.58
C PRO A 73 -1.65 24.86 3.76
N ALA A 74 -0.52 25.06 4.45
CA ALA A 74 0.89 24.92 4.11
C ALA A 74 1.77 24.64 5.37
N ALA A 75 2.77 23.76 5.22
CA ALA A 75 3.92 23.55 6.11
C ALA A 75 3.75 23.02 7.57
N SER A 76 2.60 23.13 8.26
CA SER A 76 2.64 23.07 9.75
C SER A 76 1.65 22.15 10.49
N GLN A 77 0.75 21.40 9.87
CA GLN A 77 -0.31 20.68 10.61
C GLN A 77 -0.05 19.18 10.80
N TRP A 78 0.93 18.84 11.63
CA TRP A 78 1.25 17.44 11.98
C TRP A 78 0.56 16.95 13.28
N SER A 79 -0.25 17.78 13.96
CA SER A 79 -0.68 17.58 15.36
C SER A 79 -2.15 17.19 15.65
N GLU A 80 -3.08 17.21 14.69
CA GLU A 80 -4.52 16.89 14.91
C GLU A 80 -5.07 15.77 13.99
N LYS A 81 -4.53 14.55 14.07
CA LYS A 81 -4.79 13.45 13.10
C LYS A 81 -5.98 12.58 13.53
N PRO A 82 -6.87 12.13 12.63
CA PRO A 82 -7.50 10.84 12.87
C PRO A 82 -6.39 9.78 12.79
N SER A 83 -6.19 9.10 13.91
CA SER A 83 -5.33 7.94 14.07
C SER A 83 -5.65 6.86 13.04
N ARG A 84 -4.70 5.92 12.84
CA ARG A 84 -4.92 4.73 11.99
C ARG A 84 -6.17 3.96 12.40
N LYS A 85 -6.47 3.99 13.71
CA LYS A 85 -7.65 3.39 14.32
C LYS A 85 -8.92 4.08 13.83
N GLU A 86 -8.99 5.41 13.88
CA GLU A 86 -10.16 6.17 13.40
C GLU A 86 -10.38 6.04 11.90
N GLN A 87 -9.31 6.08 11.08
CA GLN A 87 -9.45 5.89 9.63
C GLN A 87 -10.00 4.50 9.29
N ARG A 88 -9.47 3.47 9.96
CA ARG A 88 -9.96 2.11 9.78
C ARG A 88 -11.42 1.97 10.22
N HIS A 89 -11.78 2.60 11.32
CA HIS A 89 -13.16 2.62 11.81
C HIS A 89 -14.09 3.29 10.80
N ALA A 90 -13.73 4.48 10.32
CA ALA A 90 -14.51 5.22 9.32
C ALA A 90 -14.67 4.43 8.01
N PHE A 91 -13.59 3.83 7.51
CA PHE A 91 -13.66 2.97 6.31
C PHE A 91 -14.65 1.82 6.50
N LEU A 92 -14.55 1.10 7.62
CA LEU A 92 -15.42 -0.04 7.88
C LEU A 92 -16.88 0.37 8.13
N ARG A 93 -17.11 1.52 8.76
CA ARG A 93 -18.46 2.09 8.89
C ARG A 93 -19.08 2.47 7.55
N ASN A 94 -18.27 2.99 6.63
CA ASN A 94 -18.74 3.29 5.28
C ASN A 94 -19.05 2.02 4.48
N LEU A 95 -18.40 0.89 4.78
CA LEU A 95 -18.78 -0.40 4.23
C LEU A 95 -20.04 -0.98 4.91
N ASP A 96 -20.16 -0.84 6.24
CA ASP A 96 -21.31 -1.29 7.05
C ASP A 96 -22.38 -0.19 7.20
N THR A 97 -22.92 0.28 6.08
CA THR A 97 -24.00 1.26 6.02
C THR A 97 -25.20 0.70 5.27
N ASP A 98 -26.41 1.11 5.62
CA ASP A 98 -27.64 0.69 4.92
C ASP A 98 -27.66 1.14 3.45
N GLN A 99 -26.89 2.18 3.11
CA GLN A 99 -26.71 2.64 1.73
C GLN A 99 -25.91 1.65 0.86
N ASN A 100 -25.12 0.77 1.47
CA ASN A 100 -24.39 -0.26 0.74
C ASN A 100 -25.37 -1.42 0.43
N PRO A 101 -25.72 -1.66 -0.84
CA PRO A 101 -26.69 -2.69 -1.21
C PRO A 101 -26.13 -4.12 -1.08
N HIS A 102 -24.83 -4.27 -0.88
CA HIS A 102 -24.14 -5.56 -0.87
C HIS A 102 -24.07 -6.14 0.55
N GLY A 103 -25.08 -6.94 0.92
CA GLY A 103 -25.21 -7.53 2.25
C GLY A 103 -23.96 -8.29 2.73
N GLU A 104 -23.30 -9.04 1.85
CA GLU A 104 -22.08 -9.78 2.16
C GLU A 104 -20.88 -8.88 2.50
N ILE A 105 -20.76 -7.73 1.83
CA ILE A 105 -19.73 -6.71 2.12
C ILE A 105 -20.00 -6.11 3.50
N ARG A 106 -21.25 -5.78 3.81
CA ARG A 106 -21.65 -5.28 5.14
C ARG A 106 -21.33 -6.28 6.24
N THR A 107 -21.66 -7.56 6.04
CA THR A 107 -21.36 -8.63 7.00
C THR A 107 -19.85 -8.77 7.23
N ALA A 108 -19.03 -8.74 6.17
CA ALA A 108 -17.58 -8.79 6.31
C ALA A 108 -17.02 -7.55 7.01
N ALA A 109 -17.53 -6.36 6.69
CA ALA A 109 -17.13 -5.12 7.35
C ALA A 109 -17.47 -5.15 8.85
N ARG A 110 -18.64 -5.65 9.22
CA ARG A 110 -19.04 -5.83 10.64
C ARG A 110 -18.17 -6.85 11.36
N ALA A 111 -17.85 -7.98 10.73
CA ALA A 111 -16.88 -8.93 11.27
C ALA A 111 -15.53 -8.26 11.57
N MET A 112 -15.08 -7.39 10.68
CA MET A 112 -13.85 -6.64 10.86
C MET A 112 -13.95 -5.58 11.96
N LEU A 113 -15.09 -4.88 12.09
CA LEU A 113 -15.34 -3.93 13.17
C LEU A 113 -15.15 -4.60 14.55
N VAL A 114 -15.74 -5.78 14.73
CA VAL A 114 -15.57 -6.61 15.94
C VAL A 114 -14.12 -7.05 16.11
N ASN A 115 -13.48 -7.60 15.07
CA ASN A 115 -12.09 -8.06 15.13
C ASN A 115 -11.07 -6.96 15.48
N TYR A 116 -11.36 -5.71 15.13
CA TYR A 116 -10.53 -4.56 15.49
C TYR A 116 -10.89 -3.92 16.84
N GLY A 117 -11.89 -4.46 17.55
CA GLY A 117 -12.36 -3.94 18.84
C GLY A 117 -13.07 -2.59 18.73
N PHE A 118 -13.76 -2.34 17.62
CA PHE A 118 -14.61 -1.16 17.46
C PHE A 118 -16.04 -1.38 17.97
N GLU A 119 -16.49 -2.63 18.03
CA GLU A 119 -17.82 -3.01 18.47
C GLU A 119 -17.77 -4.27 19.34
N GLU A 120 -18.74 -4.40 20.24
CA GLU A 120 -18.99 -5.58 21.05
C GLU A 120 -20.25 -6.26 20.51
N THR A 121 -20.17 -7.45 19.92
CA THR A 121 -21.35 -8.18 19.41
C THR A 121 -21.01 -9.66 19.16
N PRO A 122 -22.02 -10.57 19.20
CA PRO A 122 -21.79 -12.01 19.27
C PRO A 122 -21.37 -12.60 17.91
N ALA A 123 -20.93 -13.86 17.95
CA ALA A 123 -20.36 -14.64 16.86
C ALA A 123 -20.84 -14.22 15.46
N VAL A 124 -19.94 -13.61 14.68
CA VAL A 124 -20.23 -13.23 13.31
C VAL A 124 -20.19 -14.47 12.43
N ALA A 125 -21.25 -14.68 11.64
CA ALA A 125 -21.31 -15.79 10.70
C ALA A 125 -20.10 -15.75 9.75
N ALA A 126 -19.57 -16.93 9.41
CA ALA A 126 -18.49 -17.03 8.44
C ALA A 126 -18.93 -16.40 7.11
N THR A 127 -18.12 -15.47 6.59
CA THR A 127 -18.35 -14.83 5.29
C THR A 127 -17.64 -15.61 4.19
N MET A 128 -18.28 -15.73 3.02
CA MET A 128 -17.61 -16.30 1.83
C MET A 128 -16.52 -15.37 1.27
N ILE A 129 -16.54 -14.10 1.67
CA ILE A 129 -15.58 -13.08 1.21
C ILE A 129 -14.54 -12.81 2.30
N ASN A 130 -13.28 -12.62 1.91
CA ASN A 130 -12.17 -12.34 2.80
C ASN A 130 -11.56 -11.00 2.44
N ILE A 131 -11.92 -9.97 3.22
CA ILE A 131 -11.40 -8.61 3.05
C ILE A 131 -10.29 -8.37 4.06
N LYS A 132 -9.15 -7.83 3.61
CA LYS A 132 -8.03 -7.42 4.47
C LYS A 132 -7.66 -5.97 4.22
N LEU A 133 -7.42 -5.24 5.30
CA LEU A 133 -7.00 -3.84 5.28
C LEU A 133 -5.50 -3.77 5.54
N ILE A 134 -4.75 -3.27 4.55
CA ILE A 134 -3.30 -3.08 4.64
C ILE A 134 -3.01 -1.59 4.63
N CYS A 135 -2.84 -1.02 5.84
CA CYS A 135 -2.44 0.37 5.98
C CYS A 135 -0.92 0.50 5.82
N VAL A 136 -0.48 1.28 4.85
CA VAL A 136 0.92 1.62 4.63
C VAL A 136 1.33 2.78 5.53
N CYS A 137 2.51 2.68 6.16
CA CYS A 137 3.01 3.76 7.02
C CYS A 137 3.48 4.94 6.14
N TYR A 138 2.84 6.10 6.29
CA TYR A 138 3.09 7.33 5.53
C TYR A 138 2.79 7.25 4.03
N THR A 139 3.60 6.54 3.24
CA THR A 139 3.36 6.27 1.80
C THR A 139 4.08 4.99 1.36
N LEU A 140 3.70 4.43 0.21
CA LEU A 140 4.35 3.25 -0.37
C LEU A 140 5.84 3.45 -0.67
N ASP A 141 6.27 4.70 -0.91
CA ASP A 141 7.67 5.08 -1.09
C ASP A 141 8.55 4.66 0.11
N GLY A 142 7.96 4.55 1.31
CA GLY A 142 8.67 4.07 2.50
C GLY A 142 9.29 2.68 2.29
N TRP A 143 8.62 1.78 1.59
CA TRP A 143 9.14 0.44 1.28
C TRP A 143 10.47 0.52 0.50
N LEU A 144 10.60 1.51 -0.38
CA LEU A 144 11.76 1.67 -1.27
C LEU A 144 13.04 2.08 -0.52
N LEU A 145 12.92 2.50 0.74
CA LEU A 145 14.05 2.86 1.60
C LEU A 145 14.72 1.65 2.27
N SER A 146 14.18 0.43 2.06
CA SER A 146 14.60 -0.77 2.80
C SER A 146 16.04 -1.22 2.53
N ASP A 147 16.67 -0.77 1.44
CA ASP A 147 18.03 -1.15 1.07
C ASP A 147 18.74 0.03 0.36
N SER A 148 19.67 0.66 1.07
CA SER A 148 20.44 1.79 0.55
C SER A 148 21.34 1.41 -0.63
N GLN A 149 21.74 0.14 -0.78
CA GLN A 149 22.55 -0.29 -1.92
C GLN A 149 21.72 -0.31 -3.20
N VAL A 150 20.43 -0.63 -3.13
CA VAL A 150 19.55 -0.57 -4.30
C VAL A 150 19.40 0.89 -4.75
N ILE A 151 19.10 1.79 -3.83
CA ILE A 151 19.03 3.23 -4.10
C ILE A 151 20.35 3.75 -4.67
N ARG A 152 21.48 3.32 -4.08
CA ARG A 152 22.83 3.63 -4.57
C ARG A 152 23.01 3.24 -6.02
N ARG A 153 22.71 1.99 -6.37
CA ARG A 153 22.86 1.47 -7.74
C ARG A 153 22.00 2.25 -8.73
N VAL A 154 20.76 2.53 -8.36
CA VAL A 154 19.81 3.29 -9.18
C VAL A 154 20.31 4.72 -9.46
N GLY A 155 20.83 5.39 -8.44
CA GLY A 155 21.37 6.75 -8.56
C GLY A 155 22.78 6.84 -9.16
N SER A 156 23.48 5.71 -9.31
CA SER A 156 24.83 5.67 -9.89
C SER A 156 24.80 5.80 -11.41
N SER A 157 25.88 6.32 -12.00
CA SER A 157 26.11 6.31 -13.45
C SER A 157 27.18 5.27 -13.81
N PRO A 158 27.37 4.95 -15.11
CA PRO A 158 28.45 4.04 -15.53
C PRO A 158 29.86 4.52 -15.12
N ILE A 159 30.03 5.82 -14.87
CA ILE A 159 31.35 6.44 -14.62
C ILE A 159 31.54 6.76 -13.14
N ARG A 160 30.45 6.92 -12.37
CA ARG A 160 30.52 7.34 -10.96
C ARG A 160 29.45 6.67 -10.12
N GLU A 161 29.90 6.00 -9.07
CA GLU A 161 29.02 5.46 -8.02
C GLU A 161 28.44 6.61 -7.19
N MET A 162 27.16 6.52 -6.85
CA MET A 162 26.54 7.43 -5.90
C MET A 162 27.02 7.11 -4.49
N GLU A 163 27.32 8.12 -3.68
CA GLU A 163 27.42 7.93 -2.24
C GLU A 163 26.03 8.02 -1.61
N CYS A 164 25.66 7.02 -0.83
CA CYS A 164 24.40 7.02 -0.09
C CYS A 164 24.68 6.60 1.34
N ALA A 165 24.40 7.49 2.29
CA ALA A 165 24.40 7.17 3.71
C ALA A 165 23.33 6.11 4.01
N SER A 166 23.36 5.54 5.22
CA SER A 166 22.28 4.68 5.69
C SER A 166 20.96 5.44 5.62
N LEU A 167 19.96 4.83 4.99
CA LEU A 167 18.60 5.38 4.95
C LEU A 167 17.90 5.09 6.28
N GLU A 168 16.88 5.89 6.56
CA GLU A 168 15.98 5.64 7.68
C GLU A 168 15.16 4.36 7.42
N ALA A 169 14.79 3.64 8.49
CA ALA A 169 13.93 2.47 8.37
C ALA A 169 12.59 2.84 7.70
N PRO A 170 12.08 2.01 6.76
CA PRO A 170 10.86 2.26 5.98
C PRO A 170 9.68 2.82 6.76
N ASP A 171 9.34 2.20 7.89
CA ASP A 171 8.15 2.57 8.67
C ASP A 171 8.38 3.74 9.65
N ARG A 172 9.62 4.21 9.77
CA ARG A 172 9.98 5.36 10.62
C ARG A 172 10.10 6.66 9.80
N CYS A 173 10.37 6.54 8.50
CA CYS A 173 10.51 7.69 7.63
C CYS A 173 9.17 8.38 7.36
N ILE A 174 8.99 9.55 7.97
CA ILE A 174 7.75 10.35 7.89
C ILE A 174 7.49 10.90 6.48
N ASN A 175 8.57 11.26 5.76
CA ASN A 175 8.50 11.83 4.42
C ASN A 175 9.46 11.10 3.47
N PRO A 176 9.13 9.85 3.06
CA PRO A 176 10.02 9.02 2.25
C PRO A 176 10.27 9.63 0.87
N ALA A 177 9.27 10.24 0.23
CA ALA A 177 9.43 10.93 -1.05
C ALA A 177 10.39 12.13 -0.95
N GLY A 178 10.31 12.91 0.13
CA GLY A 178 11.24 14.00 0.41
C GLY A 178 12.66 13.52 0.65
N LEU A 179 12.83 12.40 1.37
CA LEU A 179 14.14 11.77 1.58
C LEU A 179 14.73 11.28 0.25
N LEU A 180 13.96 10.58 -0.58
CA LEU A 180 14.39 10.14 -1.91
C LEU A 180 14.77 11.32 -2.82
N THR A 181 13.99 12.40 -2.78
CA THR A 181 14.32 13.65 -3.49
C THR A 181 15.66 14.23 -3.02
N LYS A 182 15.93 14.24 -1.71
CA LYS A 182 17.20 14.71 -1.15
C LYS A 182 18.37 13.82 -1.59
N VAL A 183 18.21 12.50 -1.51
CA VAL A 183 19.24 11.52 -1.88
C VAL A 183 19.58 11.63 -3.37
N PHE A 184 18.58 11.69 -4.24
CA PHE A 184 18.83 11.71 -5.68
C PHE A 184 19.25 13.07 -6.24
N ARG A 185 19.06 14.17 -5.50
CA ARG A 185 19.53 15.50 -5.93
C ARG A 185 21.04 15.54 -6.18
N SER A 186 21.81 14.77 -5.41
CA SER A 186 23.26 14.61 -5.56
C SER A 186 23.67 13.39 -6.39
N ALA A 187 22.72 12.66 -6.99
CA ALA A 187 23.00 11.47 -7.76
C ALA A 187 23.81 11.78 -9.04
N PRO A 188 24.87 11.01 -9.34
CA PRO A 188 25.54 11.08 -10.64
C PRO A 188 24.62 10.79 -11.83
N ASN A 189 23.61 9.93 -11.63
CA ASN A 189 22.61 9.64 -12.65
C ASN A 189 21.61 10.80 -12.79
N LYS A 190 21.78 11.60 -13.86
CA LYS A 190 20.94 12.76 -14.14
C LYS A 190 19.45 12.43 -14.30
N ARG A 191 19.09 11.19 -14.65
CA ARG A 191 17.68 10.77 -14.75
C ARG A 191 16.97 10.89 -13.39
N PHE A 192 17.69 10.62 -12.31
CA PHE A 192 17.14 10.67 -10.95
C PHE A 192 17.24 12.04 -10.27
N LYS A 193 17.96 13.01 -10.87
CA LYS A 193 18.22 14.32 -10.27
C LYS A 193 16.95 15.01 -9.72
N PHE A 194 15.84 14.82 -10.42
CA PHE A 194 14.51 15.25 -9.97
C PHE A 194 13.66 14.01 -9.73
N TYR A 195 13.54 13.61 -8.46
CA TYR A 195 12.77 12.43 -8.11
C TYR A 195 11.31 12.55 -8.60
N ASN A 196 10.93 11.70 -9.54
CA ASN A 196 9.58 11.56 -10.06
C ASN A 196 8.97 10.26 -9.51
N LYS A 197 7.98 10.38 -8.63
CA LYS A 197 7.37 9.22 -7.93
C LYS A 197 6.87 8.16 -8.91
N HIS A 198 6.17 8.57 -9.97
CA HIS A 198 5.58 7.66 -10.96
C HIS A 198 6.64 6.78 -11.64
N GLN A 199 7.69 7.39 -12.18
CA GLN A 199 8.71 6.66 -12.95
C GLN A 199 9.75 6.00 -12.05
N HIS A 200 10.25 6.71 -11.04
CA HIS A 200 11.38 6.24 -10.26
C HIS A 200 11.01 5.12 -9.29
N ASN A 201 9.77 5.06 -8.78
CA ASN A 201 9.36 3.95 -7.91
C ASN A 201 9.39 2.62 -8.67
N ILE A 202 8.91 2.62 -9.90
CA ILE A 202 8.96 1.48 -10.81
C ILE A 202 10.41 1.06 -11.06
N GLU A 203 11.30 2.01 -11.34
CA GLU A 203 12.72 1.73 -11.60
C GLU A 203 13.46 1.20 -10.37
N ILE A 204 13.16 1.73 -9.18
CA ILE A 204 13.72 1.23 -7.92
C ILE A 204 13.27 -0.21 -7.68
N ILE A 205 11.99 -0.52 -7.86
CA ILE A 205 11.45 -1.87 -7.67
C ILE A 205 12.01 -2.86 -8.69
N ARG A 206 12.15 -2.46 -9.95
CA ARG A 206 12.88 -3.27 -10.96
C ARG A 206 14.30 -3.54 -10.50
N SER A 207 14.99 -2.54 -9.96
CA SER A 207 16.33 -2.73 -9.41
C SER A 207 16.38 -3.67 -8.21
N TYR A 208 15.36 -3.68 -7.34
CA TYR A 208 15.21 -4.70 -6.28
C TYR A 208 15.07 -6.10 -6.87
N ILE A 209 14.24 -6.26 -7.91
CA ILE A 209 14.02 -7.54 -8.59
C ILE A 209 15.30 -8.02 -9.29
N ASP A 210 15.92 -7.17 -10.11
CA ASP A 210 17.13 -7.50 -10.88
C ASP A 210 18.31 -7.90 -9.98
N GLN A 211 18.34 -7.38 -8.76
CA GLN A 211 19.38 -7.69 -7.76
C GLN A 211 19.03 -8.90 -6.89
N GLY A 212 17.86 -9.53 -7.04
CA GLY A 212 17.40 -10.59 -6.14
C GLY A 212 17.19 -10.10 -4.70
N LYS A 213 16.87 -8.81 -4.52
CA LYS A 213 16.79 -8.14 -3.21
C LYS A 213 15.37 -7.82 -2.78
N LEU A 214 14.35 -8.32 -3.49
CA LEU A 214 12.96 -7.98 -3.17
C LEU A 214 12.55 -8.36 -1.74
N ASP A 215 13.18 -9.39 -1.14
CA ASP A 215 12.96 -9.75 0.27
C ASP A 215 13.46 -8.71 1.28
N LYS A 216 14.34 -7.78 0.87
CA LYS A 216 14.76 -6.68 1.73
C LYS A 216 13.61 -5.72 2.04
N LEU A 217 12.58 -5.65 1.20
CA LEU A 217 11.36 -4.88 1.48
C LEU A 217 10.64 -5.37 2.74
N CYS A 218 10.90 -6.60 3.20
CA CYS A 218 10.45 -7.09 4.50
C CYS A 218 10.98 -6.27 5.68
N ALA A 219 11.88 -5.29 5.50
CA ALA A 219 12.18 -4.32 6.54
C ALA A 219 10.96 -3.43 6.90
N SER A 220 9.94 -3.32 6.03
CA SER A 220 8.65 -2.68 6.35
C SER A 220 7.63 -3.70 6.84
N LEU A 221 7.03 -3.42 8.01
CA LEU A 221 5.92 -4.17 8.59
C LEU A 221 4.67 -4.14 7.70
N SER A 222 4.40 -3.01 7.03
CA SER A 222 3.23 -2.91 6.14
C SER A 222 3.42 -3.75 4.88
N TYR A 223 4.63 -3.81 4.33
CA TYR A 223 4.97 -4.76 3.26
C TYR A 223 4.86 -6.20 3.75
N GLN A 224 5.43 -6.55 4.90
CA GLN A 224 5.33 -7.91 5.47
C GLN A 224 3.88 -8.36 5.60
N ARG A 225 3.00 -7.48 6.10
CA ARG A 225 1.55 -7.77 6.25
C ARG A 225 0.87 -8.02 4.91
N MET A 226 1.22 -7.26 3.86
CA MET A 226 0.69 -7.49 2.52
C MET A 226 1.09 -8.87 2.02
N ILE A 227 2.38 -9.18 2.07
CA ILE A 227 2.93 -10.46 1.58
C ILE A 227 2.38 -11.65 2.37
N SER A 228 2.36 -11.57 3.70
CA SER A 228 1.85 -12.66 4.54
C SER A 228 0.35 -12.89 4.38
N THR A 229 -0.42 -11.82 4.15
CA THR A 229 -1.85 -11.93 3.84
C THR A 229 -2.07 -12.71 2.55
N ILE A 230 -1.36 -12.34 1.48
CA ILE A 230 -1.49 -12.97 0.17
C ILE A 230 -0.98 -14.42 0.20
N GLN A 231 0.14 -14.68 0.87
CA GLN A 231 0.65 -16.03 1.11
C GLN A 231 -0.36 -16.89 1.86
N GLY A 232 -0.98 -16.33 2.92
CA GLY A 232 -1.98 -17.02 3.72
C GLY A 232 -3.21 -17.44 2.91
N TRP A 233 -3.59 -16.70 1.88
CA TRP A 233 -4.67 -17.10 0.97
C TRP A 233 -4.27 -18.18 -0.03
N GLY A 234 -3.01 -18.21 -0.46
CA GLY A 234 -2.54 -19.23 -1.41
C GLY A 234 -2.25 -20.60 -0.78
N ALA A 235 -2.17 -20.67 0.55
CA ALA A 235 -1.99 -21.90 1.30
C ALA A 235 -3.30 -22.60 1.69
N LEU A 236 -4.44 -21.96 1.44
CA LEU A 236 -5.80 -22.49 1.65
C LEU A 236 -6.29 -23.20 0.39
#